data_AF-A0A2V9GZP4-F1
#
_entry.id   AF-A0A2V9GZP4-F1
#
_cell.length_a   1.000
_cell.length_b   1.000
_cell.length_c   1.000
_cell.angle_alpha   90.00
_cell.angle_beta   90.00
_cell.angle_gamma   90.00
#
_symmetry.space_group_name_H-M   'P 1'
#
loop_
_entity.id
_entity.type
_entity.pdbx_description
1 polymer ?
#
loop_
_entity_poly.entity_id
_entity_poly.type
_entity_poly.pdbx_seq_one_letter_code
_entity_poly.pdbx_strand_id
1 'polypeptide(L)'
;MYLRKTIVTFSDAVEIPGQVLPAGTYVFRLADSSTDRHIVQIWNADETQIQATTITIPNTRFERHDRTIFELEERAGDSPMALKVWFYPGDSTGQEFVYSHHSYNR
;
A
#
# COMPACT_ATOMS: atom_id res chain seq x y z
N MET A 1 -1.78 3.40 22.12
CA MET A 1 -1.42 2.46 21.04
C MET A 1 -1.83 3.15 19.75
N TYR A 2 -0.89 3.76 19.02
CA TYR A 2 -1.24 4.53 17.81
C TYR A 2 -1.12 3.64 16.59
N LEU A 3 -2.25 3.43 15.93
CA LEU A 3 -2.32 2.82 14.62
C LEU A 3 -1.92 3.85 13.58
N ARG A 4 -0.88 3.56 12.80
CA ARG A 4 -0.44 4.41 11.70
C ARG A 4 -1.47 4.31 10.58
N LYS A 5 -2.05 5.47 10.22
CA LYS A 5 -3.12 5.59 9.23
C LYS A 5 -2.80 6.72 8.25
N THR A 6 -3.05 6.45 6.97
CA THR A 6 -2.96 7.44 5.89
C THR A 6 -4.24 7.39 5.08
N ILE A 7 -4.80 8.56 4.77
CA ILE A 7 -5.89 8.73 3.81
C ILE A 7 -5.27 9.20 2.51
N VAL A 8 -5.59 8.54 1.40
CA VAL A 8 -5.06 8.87 0.08
C VAL A 8 -6.18 8.83 -0.96
N THR A 9 -6.12 9.75 -1.91
CA THR A 9 -6.99 9.74 -3.09
C THR A 9 -6.14 9.42 -4.31
N PHE A 10 -6.50 8.35 -5.02
CA PHE A 10 -5.94 8.03 -6.33
C PHE A 10 -6.84 8.59 -7.42
N SER A 11 -6.28 9.39 -8.33
CA SER A 11 -7.01 9.96 -9.47
C SER A 11 -7.29 8.94 -10.57
N ASP A 12 -6.53 7.85 -10.59
CA ASP A 12 -6.62 6.74 -11.53
C ASP A 12 -6.69 5.42 -10.78
N ALA A 13 -6.99 4.33 -11.51
CA ALA A 13 -6.91 2.99 -10.94
C ALA A 13 -5.47 2.66 -10.52
N VAL A 14 -5.32 1.93 -9.41
CA VAL A 14 -4.01 1.50 -8.88
C VAL A 14 -4.07 0.00 -8.59
N GLU A 15 -3.09 -0.75 -9.10
CA GLU A 15 -2.92 -2.16 -8.76
C GLU A 15 -2.36 -2.29 -7.34
N ILE A 16 -2.93 -3.20 -6.57
CA ILE A 16 -2.40 -3.69 -5.29
C ILE A 16 -2.27 -5.22 -5.38
N PRO A 17 -1.58 -5.90 -4.43
CA PRO A 17 -1.48 -7.34 -4.49
C PRO A 17 -2.84 -8.03 -4.58
N GLY A 18 -3.07 -8.76 -5.66
CA GLY A 18 -4.28 -9.57 -5.90
C GLY A 18 -5.48 -8.84 -6.50
N GLN A 19 -5.47 -7.51 -6.62
CA GLN A 19 -6.60 -6.77 -7.21
C GLN A 19 -6.24 -5.35 -7.67
N VAL A 20 -7.16 -4.71 -8.39
CA VAL A 20 -7.05 -3.30 -8.78
C VAL A 20 -8.05 -2.48 -7.98
N LEU A 21 -7.57 -1.40 -7.36
CA LEU A 21 -8.41 -0.37 -6.75
C LEU A 21 -8.82 0.64 -7.83
N PRO A 22 -10.11 0.92 -8.03
CA PRO A 22 -10.55 2.03 -8.86
C PRO A 22 -10.07 3.38 -8.32
N ALA A 23 -10.09 4.42 -9.16
CA ALA A 23 -9.90 5.81 -8.72
C ALA A 23 -10.85 6.14 -7.56
N GLY A 24 -10.34 6.79 -6.51
CA GLY A 24 -11.10 7.04 -5.29
C GLY A 24 -10.24 7.26 -4.06
N THR A 25 -10.90 7.45 -2.93
CA THR A 25 -10.27 7.66 -1.63
C THR A 25 -10.25 6.39 -0.80
N TYR A 26 -9.08 6.07 -0.25
CA TYR A 26 -8.85 4.87 0.54
C TYR A 26 -8.08 5.20 1.83
N VAL A 27 -8.24 4.32 2.81
CA VAL A 27 -7.53 4.40 4.08
C VAL A 27 -6.55 3.25 4.21
N PHE A 28 -5.27 3.57 4.26
CA PHE A 28 -4.18 2.64 4.53
C PHE A 28 -3.87 2.63 6.02
N ARG A 29 -3.86 1.45 6.62
CA ARG A 29 -3.64 1.26 8.05
C ARG A 29 -2.72 0.07 8.30
N LEU A 30 -1.76 0.22 9.21
CA LEU A 30 -1.08 -0.93 9.79
C LEU A 30 -2.02 -1.67 10.75
N ALA A 31 -2.09 -2.99 10.64
CA ALA A 31 -2.84 -3.82 11.59
C ALA A 31 -2.24 -3.68 12.99
N ASP A 32 -3.09 -3.73 14.01
CA ASP A 32 -2.67 -3.62 15.40
C ASP A 32 -2.16 -4.98 15.90
N SER A 33 -0.93 -5.35 15.51
CA SER A 33 -0.31 -6.60 15.91
C SER A 33 0.99 -6.32 16.66
N SER A 34 1.11 -6.92 17.85
CA SER A 34 2.34 -6.89 18.65
C SER A 34 3.48 -7.69 18.01
N THR A 35 3.17 -8.59 17.07
CA THR A 35 4.12 -9.51 16.45
C THR A 35 4.40 -9.18 14.97
N ASP A 36 3.42 -8.64 14.24
CA ASP A 36 3.54 -8.39 12.79
C ASP A 36 3.37 -6.90 12.44
N ARG A 37 4.51 -6.24 12.18
CA ARG A 37 4.57 -4.81 11.83
C ARG A 37 4.33 -4.53 10.34
N HIS A 38 4.02 -5.56 9.55
CA HIS A 38 3.99 -5.54 8.10
C HIS A 38 2.67 -6.06 7.51
N ILE A 39 1.57 -5.89 8.23
CA ILE A 39 0.24 -6.17 7.71
C ILE A 39 -0.44 -4.83 7.44
N VAL A 40 -0.74 -4.57 6.18
CA VAL A 40 -1.47 -3.38 5.75
C VAL A 40 -2.91 -3.76 5.43
N GLN A 41 -3.85 -3.05 6.05
CA GLN A 41 -5.26 -3.07 5.68
C GLN A 41 -5.57 -1.83 4.86
N ILE A 42 -6.31 -2.03 3.77
CA ILE A 42 -6.80 -0.97 2.90
C ILE A 42 -8.31 -0.96 3.02
N TRP A 43 -8.88 0.16 3.44
CA TRP A 43 -10.31 0.35 3.62
C TRP A 43 -10.85 1.34 2.60
N ASN A 44 -12.17 1.31 2.38
CA ASN A 44 -12.87 2.38 1.69
C ASN A 44 -12.82 3.69 2.51
N ALA A 45 -13.21 4.80 1.88
CA ALA A 45 -13.10 6.15 2.43
C ALA A 45 -13.79 6.35 3.79
N ASP A 46 -14.90 5.64 4.04
CA ASP A 46 -15.69 5.74 5.28
C ASP A 46 -15.31 4.68 6.33
N GLU A 47 -14.29 3.86 6.05
CA GLU A 47 -13.78 2.80 6.93
C GLU A 47 -14.83 1.75 7.32
N THR A 48 -15.83 1.53 6.47
CA THR A 48 -16.87 0.52 6.71
C THR A 48 -16.54 -0.84 6.09
N GLN A 49 -15.68 -0.88 5.07
CA GLN A 49 -15.32 -2.10 4.34
C GLN A 49 -13.82 -2.19 4.07
N ILE A 50 -13.22 -3.32 4.45
CA ILE A 50 -11.86 -3.69 4.05
C ILE A 50 -11.89 -4.05 2.57
N GLN A 51 -11.15 -3.29 1.76
CA GLN A 51 -10.93 -3.58 0.35
C GLN A 51 -9.85 -4.66 0.18
N ALA A 52 -8.79 -4.61 0.99
CA ALA A 52 -7.74 -5.63 0.98
C ALA A 52 -7.01 -5.72 2.33
N THR A 53 -6.46 -6.90 2.62
CA THR A 53 -5.44 -7.11 3.66
C THR A 53 -4.24 -7.76 3.00
N THR A 54 -3.06 -7.17 3.17
CA THR A 54 -1.84 -7.63 2.51
C THR A 54 -0.66 -7.68 3.47
N ILE A 55 0.22 -8.64 3.25
CA ILE A 55 1.50 -8.77 3.94
C ILE A 55 2.54 -8.03 3.10
N THR A 56 3.28 -7.13 3.74
CA THR A 56 4.34 -6.34 3.14
C THR A 56 5.71 -6.79 3.66
N ILE A 57 6.77 -6.29 3.05
CA ILE A 57 8.13 -6.42 3.56
C ILE A 57 8.70 -5.02 3.88
N PRO A 58 9.63 -4.91 4.85
CA PRO A 58 10.24 -3.62 5.16
C PRO A 58 11.14 -3.11 4.03
N ASN A 59 10.93 -1.87 3.59
CA ASN A 59 11.83 -1.16 2.68
C ASN A 59 12.46 0.03 3.41
N THR A 60 13.76 -0.04 3.72
CA THR A 60 14.45 0.97 4.55
C THR A 60 15.30 1.90 3.70
N ARG A 61 15.26 3.20 4.00
CA ARG A 61 16.04 4.25 3.35
C ARG A 61 16.73 5.14 4.37
N PHE A 62 17.76 5.84 3.92
CA PHE A 62 18.50 6.79 4.76
C PHE A 62 17.69 8.06 5.04
N GLU A 63 16.97 8.55 4.04
CA GLU A 63 16.17 9.78 4.13
C GLU A 63 14.82 9.51 4.80
N ARG A 64 14.43 10.43 5.70
CA ARG A 64 13.10 10.47 6.31
C ARG A 64 12.34 11.65 5.75
N HIS A 65 11.06 11.47 5.51
CA HIS A 65 10.18 12.54 5.09
C HIS A 65 9.06 12.73 6.11
N ASP A 66 8.75 13.98 6.43
CA ASP A 66 7.68 14.34 7.38
C ASP A 66 6.27 14.22 6.78
N ARG A 67 6.16 13.58 5.60
CA ARG A 67 4.94 13.40 4.83
C ARG A 67 4.84 11.97 4.34
N THR A 68 3.61 11.52 4.15
CA THR A 68 3.34 10.22 3.54
C THR A 68 3.90 10.20 2.13
N ILE A 69 4.54 9.09 1.76
CA ILE A 69 4.96 8.83 0.38
C ILE A 69 4.35 7.50 -0.07
N PHE A 70 3.69 7.53 -1.22
CA PHE A 70 3.35 6.34 -1.97
C PHE A 70 4.22 6.30 -3.21
N GLU A 71 4.95 5.22 -3.38
CA GLU A 71 5.69 4.95 -4.60
C GLU A 71 4.87 4.03 -5.48
N LEU A 72 4.75 4.40 -6.74
CA LEU A 72 4.07 3.60 -7.75
C LEU A 72 5.12 3.08 -8.73
N GLU A 73 4.90 1.87 -9.22
CA GLU A 73 5.71 1.22 -10.24
C GLU A 73 4.89 1.09 -11.53
N GLU A 74 5.50 1.47 -12.66
CA GLU A 74 4.88 1.31 -13.96
C GLU A 74 4.73 -0.18 -14.32
N ARG A 75 3.61 -0.53 -14.92
CA ARG A 75 3.31 -1.88 -15.41
C ARG A 75 3.24 -1.89 -16.94
N ALA A 76 3.47 -3.04 -17.55
CA ALA A 76 3.53 -3.14 -19.00
C ALA A 76 2.19 -2.78 -19.67
N GLY A 77 2.26 -2.03 -20.77
CA GLY A 77 1.10 -1.63 -21.57
C GLY A 77 0.18 -0.66 -20.84
N ASP A 78 -1.13 -0.75 -21.10
CA ASP A 78 -2.17 0.10 -20.49
C ASP A 78 -2.60 -0.37 -19.09
N SER A 79 -1.73 -1.10 -18.38
CA SER A 79 -2.04 -1.61 -17.05
C SER A 79 -1.97 -0.48 -16.01
N PRO A 80 -2.84 -0.49 -14.98
CA PRO A 80 -2.73 0.44 -13.86
C PRO A 80 -1.34 0.40 -13.22
N MET A 81 -0.86 1.54 -12.73
CA MET A 81 0.37 1.56 -11.94
C MET A 81 0.20 0.72 -10.67
N ALA A 82 1.23 0.00 -10.28
CA ALA A 82 1.22 -0.82 -9.08
C ALA A 82 1.73 -0.05 -7.87
N LEU A 83 1.03 -0.17 -6.74
CA LEU A 83 1.53 0.38 -5.48
C LEU A 83 2.77 -0.39 -5.03
N LYS A 84 3.93 0.25 -5.03
CA LYS A 84 5.21 -0.37 -4.70
C LYS A 84 5.49 -0.29 -3.20
N VAL A 85 5.53 0.93 -2.66
CA VAL A 85 5.90 1.17 -1.25
C VAL A 85 5.03 2.27 -0.64
N TRP A 86 4.62 2.07 0.61
CA TRP A 86 4.01 3.12 1.44
C TRP A 86 4.93 3.48 2.61
N PHE A 87 5.35 4.75 2.67
CA PHE A 87 6.07 5.32 3.81
C PHE A 87 5.14 6.20 4.64
N TYR A 88 5.12 5.97 5.96
CA TYR A 88 4.41 6.80 6.92
C TYR A 88 5.28 8.01 7.32
N PRO A 89 4.68 9.20 7.63
CA PRO A 89 5.43 10.38 8.05
C PRO A 89 6.43 10.11 9.17
N GLY A 90 7.68 10.53 8.97
CA GLY A 90 8.78 10.42 9.94
C GLY A 90 9.45 9.04 10.03
N ASP A 91 8.96 8.05 9.27
CA ASP A 91 9.58 6.73 9.20
C ASP A 91 10.62 6.62 8.09
N SER A 92 11.73 5.97 8.40
CA SER A 92 12.75 5.54 7.43
C SER A 92 12.45 4.18 6.80
N THR A 93 11.43 3.47 7.30
CA THR A 93 11.06 2.13 6.85
C THR A 93 9.62 2.12 6.37
N GLY A 94 9.45 1.87 5.08
CA GLY A 94 8.17 1.74 4.40
C GLY A 94 7.68 0.29 4.33
N GLN A 95 6.44 0.14 3.89
CA GLN A 95 5.76 -1.12 3.64
C GLN A 95 5.79 -1.39 2.14
N GLU A 96 6.66 -2.30 1.69
CA GLU A 96 6.74 -2.71 0.29
C GLU A 96 5.76 -3.84 0.00
N PHE A 97 4.93 -3.63 -1.02
CA PHE A 97 3.87 -4.54 -1.42
C PHE A 97 4.44 -5.61 -2.33
N VAL A 98 4.29 -6.87 -1.92
CA VAL A 98 4.79 -8.02 -2.69
C VAL A 98 3.70 -8.52 -3.62
N TYR A 99 4.02 -8.58 -4.91
CA TYR A 99 3.12 -9.08 -5.95
C TYR A 99 3.52 -10.51 -6.30
N SER A 100 2.58 -11.44 -6.12
CA SER A 100 2.74 -12.79 -6.64
C SER A 100 2.63 -12.72 -8.17
N HIS A 101 3.76 -12.79 -8.88
CA HIS A 101 3.73 -13.06 -10.30
C HIS A 101 3.24 -14.51 -10.49
N HIS A 102 1.93 -14.69 -10.68
CA HIS A 102 1.48 -15.84 -11.44
C HIS A 102 1.97 -15.60 -12.87
N SER A 103 3.14 -16.12 -13.19
CA SER A 103 3.54 -16.35 -14.57
C SER A 103 2.42 -17.18 -15.21
N TYR A 104 1.55 -16.53 -15.99
CA TYR A 104 0.77 -17.24 -16.99
C TYR A 104 1.81 -17.81 -17.96
N ASN A 105 2.18 -19.06 -17.72
CA ASN A 105 3.00 -19.84 -18.63
C ASN A 105 2.23 -19.88 -19.96
N ARG A 106 2.78 -19.23 -20.99
CA ARG A 106 2.31 -19.36 -22.37
C ARG A 106 2.64 -20.74 -22.90
#